data_AF-A0A2S4PJB5-F1
#
_entry.id   AF-A0A2S4PJB5-F1
#
_cell.length_a   1.000
_cell.length_b   1.000
_cell.length_c   1.000
_cell.angle_alpha   90.00
_cell.angle_beta   90.00
_cell.angle_gamma   90.00
#
_symmetry.space_group_name_H-M   'P 1'
#
loop_
_entity.id
_entity.type
_entity.pdbx_description
1 polymer ?
#
loop_
_entity_poly.entity_id
_entity_poly.type
_entity_poly.pdbx_seq_one_letter_code
_entity_poly.pdbx_strand_id
1 'polypeptide(L)'
;MLTKPNINGYIIWVMKIWKDSEYRDEALIEAFQEDFAEWTTEIFDVADRLLLRDLRDHLRKNGVFTECKPGIKYAKQLENILKQDVNHNWTEQEIEYVSNRGIFNSRFNPKMYPHQNSPEEFIGIQESQCIREIHPQAPEKLIKEQESISPFAKKEN
;
A
#
# COMPACT_ATOMS: atom_id res chain seq x y z
N MET A 1 6.55 7.57 36.11
CA MET A 1 5.11 7.29 35.90
C MET A 1 4.70 7.93 34.59
N LEU A 2 4.01 7.20 33.70
CA LEU A 2 3.46 7.79 32.48
C LEU A 2 2.27 8.66 32.88
N THR A 3 2.36 9.96 32.61
CA THR A 3 1.31 10.93 32.91
C THR A 3 0.76 11.51 31.61
N LYS A 4 -0.51 11.91 31.65
CA LYS A 4 -1.17 12.53 30.50
C LYS A 4 -0.40 13.74 29.93
N PRO A 5 0.12 14.69 30.73
CA PRO A 5 0.94 15.78 30.20
C PRO A 5 2.20 15.32 29.46
N ASN A 6 2.90 14.31 29.99
CA ASN A 6 4.14 13.81 29.38
C ASN A 6 3.85 13.10 28.05
N ILE A 7 2.82 12.25 28.03
CA ILE A 7 2.40 11.53 26.81
C ILE A 7 1.90 12.51 25.75
N ASN A 8 1.05 13.46 26.11
CA ASN A 8 0.57 14.48 25.19
C ASN A 8 1.73 15.34 24.64
N GLY A 9 2.64 15.76 25.52
CA GLY A 9 3.79 16.57 25.15
C GLY A 9 4.70 15.87 24.15
N TYR A 10 4.96 14.57 24.34
CA TYR A 10 5.74 13.77 23.41
C TYR A 10 5.07 13.69 22.03
N ILE A 11 3.78 13.33 21.97
CA ILE A 11 3.05 13.27 20.69
C ILE A 11 3.09 14.61 19.95
N ILE A 12 2.87 15.73 20.66
CA ILE A 12 2.89 17.07 20.06
C ILE A 12 4.28 17.40 19.51
N TRP A 13 5.34 17.09 20.26
CA TRP A 13 6.73 17.34 19.85
C TRP A 13 7.11 16.54 18.61
N VAL A 14 6.84 15.23 18.60
CA VAL A 14 7.13 14.37 17.45
C VAL A 14 6.33 14.80 16.21
N MET A 15 5.02 15.06 16.36
CA MET A 15 4.19 15.56 15.25
C MET A 15 4.70 16.89 14.68
N LYS A 16 5.31 17.75 15.51
CA LYS A 16 5.92 18.99 15.05
C LYS A 16 7.16 18.72 14.20
N ILE A 17 8.03 17.80 14.61
CA ILE A 17 9.23 17.40 13.84
C ILE A 17 8.84 16.87 12.47
N TRP A 18 7.87 15.94 12.39
CA TRP A 18 7.44 15.37 11.13
C TRP A 18 6.84 16.41 10.19
N LYS A 19 6.07 17.37 10.72
CA LYS A 19 5.52 18.49 9.94
C LYS A 19 6.60 19.42 9.42
N ASP A 20 7.52 19.83 10.29
CA ASP A 20 8.62 20.75 9.94
C ASP A 20 9.59 20.11 8.93
N SER A 21 9.68 18.77 8.92
CA SER A 21 10.53 17.99 8.01
C SER A 21 9.76 17.41 6.81
N GLU A 22 8.47 17.73 6.67
CA GLU A 22 7.58 17.28 5.59
C GLU A 22 7.52 15.76 5.38
N TYR A 23 7.55 14.98 6.48
CA TYR A 23 7.47 13.52 6.42
C TYR A 23 6.13 13.06 5.84
N ARG A 24 6.19 12.10 4.93
CA ARG A 24 5.03 11.45 4.29
C ARG A 24 5.39 10.05 3.80
N ASP A 25 4.37 9.30 3.41
CA ASP A 25 4.45 7.98 2.81
C ASP A 25 5.35 7.06 3.68
N GLU A 26 6.35 6.39 3.10
CA GLU A 26 7.22 5.46 3.84
C GLU A 26 8.00 6.13 4.98
N ALA A 27 8.57 7.31 4.73
CA ALA A 27 9.36 8.00 5.74
C ALA A 27 8.54 8.32 7.01
N LEU A 28 7.24 8.59 6.85
CA LEU A 28 6.36 8.88 7.99
C LEU A 28 5.98 7.63 8.78
N ILE A 29 5.68 6.51 8.10
CA ILE A 29 5.36 5.26 8.83
C ILE A 29 6.59 4.68 9.53
N GLU A 30 7.76 4.75 8.89
CA GLU A 30 9.03 4.32 9.51
C GLU A 30 9.33 5.16 10.77
N ALA A 31 9.23 6.49 10.66
CA ALA A 31 9.41 7.37 11.80
C ALA A 31 8.37 7.12 12.91
N PHE A 32 7.10 6.93 12.55
CA PHE A 32 6.06 6.57 13.51
C PHE A 32 6.35 5.25 14.22
N GLN A 33 6.82 4.23 13.49
CA GLN A 33 7.16 2.92 14.06
C GLN A 33 8.37 3.00 14.99
N GLU A 34 9.38 3.80 14.66
CA GLU A 34 10.56 4.01 15.51
C GLU A 34 10.22 4.84 16.75
N ASP A 35 9.61 6.01 16.57
CA ASP A 35 9.33 6.98 17.66
C ASP A 35 8.35 6.41 18.72
N PHE A 36 7.56 5.41 18.34
CA PHE A 36 6.53 4.79 19.17
C PHE A 36 6.71 3.26 19.29
N ALA A 37 7.90 2.72 19.00
CA ALA A 37 8.15 1.27 18.93
C ALA A 37 7.69 0.48 20.18
N GLU A 38 7.86 1.07 21.36
CA GLU A 38 7.52 0.45 22.64
C GLU A 38 6.09 0.79 23.12
N TRP A 39 5.31 1.54 22.33
CA TRP A 39 3.99 1.99 22.75
C TRP A 39 2.92 0.94 22.49
N THR A 40 2.02 0.79 23.46
CA THR A 40 0.85 -0.08 23.37
C THR A 40 -0.43 0.75 23.37
N THR A 41 -1.57 0.08 23.13
CA THR A 41 -2.90 0.73 23.27
C THR A 41 -3.05 1.39 24.63
N GLU A 42 -2.56 0.77 25.71
CA GLU A 42 -2.66 1.30 27.08
C GLU A 42 -1.87 2.60 27.25
N ILE A 43 -0.70 2.71 26.62
CA ILE A 43 0.12 3.93 26.66
C ILE A 43 -0.58 5.05 25.86
N PHE A 44 -1.09 4.74 24.67
CA PHE A 44 -1.86 5.70 23.88
C PHE A 44 -3.14 6.15 24.61
N ASP A 45 -3.86 5.25 25.31
CA ASP A 45 -5.10 5.58 26.04
C ASP A 45 -4.88 6.58 27.21
N VAL A 46 -3.63 6.82 27.64
CA VAL A 46 -3.29 7.89 28.59
C VAL A 46 -3.43 9.29 27.95
N ALA A 47 -3.26 9.40 26.64
CA ALA A 47 -3.28 10.66 25.90
C ALA A 47 -4.71 11.23 25.77
N ASP A 48 -4.79 12.51 25.39
CA ASP A 48 -6.07 13.09 25.00
C ASP A 48 -6.63 12.45 23.73
N ARG A 49 -7.90 12.03 23.81
CA ARG A 49 -8.62 11.42 22.68
C ARG A 49 -8.60 12.28 21.41
N LEU A 50 -8.69 13.60 21.56
CA LEU A 50 -8.63 14.53 20.41
C LEU A 50 -7.24 14.58 19.80
N LEU A 51 -6.18 14.52 20.63
CA LEU A 51 -4.81 14.46 20.17
C LEU A 51 -4.53 13.16 19.40
N LEU A 52 -5.03 12.02 19.89
CA LEU A 52 -4.92 10.74 19.16
C LEU A 52 -5.65 10.77 17.81
N ARG A 53 -6.82 11.41 17.75
CA ARG A 53 -7.54 11.63 16.48
C ARG A 53 -6.69 12.45 15.52
N ASP A 54 -6.10 13.54 16.00
CA ASP A 54 -5.32 14.45 15.18
C ASP A 54 -4.02 13.80 14.69
N LEU A 55 -3.36 12.98 15.54
CA LEU A 55 -2.22 12.13 15.16
C LEU A 55 -2.61 11.16 14.05
N ARG A 56 -3.68 10.38 14.24
CA ARG A 56 -4.15 9.42 13.23
C ARG A 56 -4.50 10.11 11.91
N ASP A 57 -5.20 11.25 11.97
CA ASP A 57 -5.60 11.97 10.77
C ASP A 57 -4.40 12.62 10.08
N HIS A 58 -3.36 13.01 10.82
CA HIS A 58 -2.10 13.44 10.24
C HIS A 58 -1.39 12.30 9.49
N LEU A 59 -1.27 11.12 10.10
CA LEU A 59 -0.70 9.93 9.44
C LEU A 59 -1.46 9.60 8.14
N ARG A 60 -2.80 9.50 8.22
CA ARG A 60 -3.66 9.19 7.06
C ARG A 60 -3.49 10.18 5.91
N LYS A 61 -3.53 11.47 6.23
CA LYS A 61 -3.44 12.53 5.20
C LYS A 61 -2.09 12.55 4.51
N ASN A 62 -1.05 11.99 5.13
CA ASN A 62 0.31 11.96 4.62
C ASN A 62 0.75 10.55 4.20
N GLY A 63 -0.18 9.72 3.70
CA GLY A 63 0.17 8.47 3.01
C GLY A 63 0.29 7.22 3.88
N VAL A 64 0.00 7.32 5.19
CA VAL A 64 -0.01 6.14 6.07
C VAL A 64 -1.39 5.52 6.08
N PHE A 65 -1.49 4.24 5.73
CA PHE A 65 -2.75 3.53 5.77
C PHE A 65 -3.31 3.47 7.20
N THR A 66 -4.63 3.60 7.34
CA THR A 66 -5.28 3.46 8.63
C THR A 66 -6.61 2.76 8.41
N GLU A 67 -6.89 1.70 9.15
CA GLU A 67 -8.17 1.01 9.04
C GLU A 67 -9.34 1.94 9.41
N CYS A 68 -10.29 2.13 8.49
CA CYS A 68 -11.54 2.82 8.77
C CYS A 68 -12.63 1.83 9.20
N LYS A 69 -12.50 1.28 10.40
CA LYS A 69 -13.53 0.43 11.01
C LYS A 69 -14.27 1.20 12.11
N PRO A 70 -15.61 1.34 12.03
CA PRO A 70 -16.41 1.91 13.13
C PRO A 70 -16.18 1.15 14.43
N GLY A 71 -16.24 1.85 15.56
CA GLY A 71 -16.16 1.24 16.89
C GLY A 71 -14.75 0.92 17.40
N ILE A 72 -13.70 1.09 16.59
CA ILE A 72 -12.31 0.94 17.04
C ILE A 72 -11.81 2.25 17.67
N LYS A 73 -11.25 2.16 18.88
CA LYS A 73 -10.60 3.29 19.57
C LYS A 73 -9.37 3.79 18.78
N TYR A 74 -9.11 5.09 18.85
CA TYR A 74 -7.93 5.71 18.22
C TYR A 74 -6.61 5.09 18.71
N ALA A 75 -6.47 4.84 20.01
CA ALA A 75 -5.29 4.19 20.57
C ALA A 75 -5.02 2.81 19.93
N LYS A 76 -6.07 2.01 19.74
CA LYS A 76 -5.94 0.70 19.08
C LYS A 76 -5.60 0.81 17.61
N GLN A 77 -6.18 1.80 16.91
CA GLN A 77 -5.82 2.08 15.51
C GLN A 77 -4.34 2.44 15.38
N LEU A 78 -3.80 3.26 16.28
CA LEU A 78 -2.39 3.66 16.29
C LEU A 78 -1.46 2.48 16.59
N GLU A 79 -1.81 1.62 17.56
CA GLU A 79 -1.05 0.39 17.82
C GLU A 79 -1.07 -0.57 16.62
N ASN A 80 -2.18 -0.64 15.87
CA ASN A 80 -2.24 -1.46 14.65
C ASN A 80 -1.29 -0.93 13.57
N ILE A 81 -1.13 0.39 13.43
CA ILE A 81 -0.19 1.01 12.48
C ILE A 81 1.26 0.65 12.84
N LEU A 82 1.59 0.51 14.13
CA LEU A 82 2.93 0.07 14.56
C LEU A 82 3.32 -1.31 14.03
N LYS A 83 2.33 -2.15 13.71
CA LYS A 83 2.52 -3.52 13.20
C LYS A 83 2.28 -3.64 11.70
N GLN A 84 1.96 -2.52 11.04
CA GLN A 84 1.64 -2.49 9.63
C GLN A 84 2.92 -2.62 8.79
N ASP A 85 2.81 -3.26 7.63
CA ASP A 85 3.85 -3.19 6.61
C ASP A 85 3.99 -1.74 6.10
N VAL A 86 5.24 -1.29 5.96
CA VAL A 86 5.59 0.03 5.40
C VAL A 86 5.09 0.17 3.97
N ASN A 87 5.07 -0.92 3.20
CA ASN A 87 4.70 -0.97 1.79
C ASN A 87 3.22 -1.34 1.57
N HIS A 88 2.30 -0.74 2.34
CA HIS A 88 0.87 -0.98 2.12
C HIS A 88 0.46 -0.63 0.68
N ASN A 89 -0.06 -1.63 -0.04
CA ASN A 89 -0.57 -1.45 -1.39
C ASN A 89 -1.96 -0.80 -1.35
N TRP A 90 -1.99 0.52 -1.56
CA TRP A 90 -3.23 1.28 -1.58
C TRP A 90 -4.14 0.86 -2.74
N THR A 91 -5.39 0.56 -2.42
CA THR A 91 -6.45 0.35 -3.42
C THR A 91 -7.03 1.69 -3.88
N GLU A 92 -7.63 1.71 -5.08
CA GLU A 92 -8.31 2.91 -5.59
C GLU A 92 -9.41 3.40 -4.64
N GLN A 93 -10.15 2.49 -4.01
CA GLN A 93 -11.21 2.83 -3.05
C GLN A 93 -10.64 3.48 -1.79
N GLU A 94 -9.48 3.04 -1.31
CA GLU A 94 -8.81 3.65 -0.16
C GLU A 94 -8.30 5.07 -0.50
N ILE A 95 -7.70 5.23 -1.68
CA ILE A 95 -7.24 6.54 -2.18
C ILE A 95 -8.42 7.51 -2.32
N GLU A 96 -9.51 7.06 -2.94
CA GLU A 96 -10.73 7.85 -3.10
C GLU A 96 -11.31 8.23 -1.74
N TYR A 97 -11.38 7.28 -0.81
CA TYR A 97 -11.90 7.52 0.54
C TYR A 97 -11.14 8.63 1.27
N VAL A 98 -9.80 8.63 1.20
CA VAL A 98 -8.98 9.67 1.84
C VAL A 98 -9.08 11.00 1.09
N SER A 99 -9.02 10.96 -0.24
CA SER A 99 -9.08 12.14 -1.11
C SER A 99 -10.40 12.90 -0.99
N ASN A 100 -11.52 12.20 -0.78
CA ASN A 100 -12.84 12.81 -0.60
C ASN A 100 -13.01 13.50 0.76
N ARG A 101 -12.10 13.28 1.71
CA ARG A 101 -12.14 13.85 3.07
C ARG A 101 -11.22 15.07 3.25
N GLY A 102 -10.52 15.48 2.20
CA GLY A 102 -9.71 16.70 2.20
C GLY A 102 -8.36 16.52 1.51
N ILE A 103 -7.36 17.21 2.03
CA ILE A 103 -5.99 17.19 1.49
C ILE A 103 -5.38 15.80 1.72
N PHE A 104 -4.93 15.18 0.63
CA PHE A 104 -4.15 13.94 0.64
C PHE A 104 -2.75 14.23 0.11
N ASN A 105 -1.79 14.46 1.02
CA ASN A 105 -0.39 14.75 0.73
C ASN A 105 0.40 13.45 0.66
N SER A 106 0.21 12.71 -0.43
CA SER A 106 0.84 11.42 -0.65
C SER A 106 1.13 11.25 -2.12
N ARG A 107 2.18 10.50 -2.46
CA ARG A 107 2.44 10.11 -3.85
C ARG A 107 1.29 9.33 -4.51
N PHE A 108 0.42 8.71 -3.70
CA PHE A 108 -0.76 7.98 -4.17
C PHE A 108 -1.92 8.91 -4.55
N ASN A 109 -1.81 10.22 -4.31
CA ASN A 109 -2.84 11.17 -4.72
C ASN A 109 -2.76 11.44 -6.24
N PRO A 110 -3.76 11.04 -7.04
CA PRO A 110 -3.75 11.24 -8.48
C PRO A 110 -3.79 12.72 -8.88
N LYS A 111 -4.23 13.61 -7.99
CA LYS A 111 -4.28 15.06 -8.22
C LYS A 111 -2.92 15.75 -8.01
N MET A 112 -1.99 15.10 -7.33
CA MET A 112 -0.70 15.68 -6.97
C MET A 112 0.30 15.67 -8.14
N TYR A 113 0.14 14.70 -9.05
CA TYR A 113 0.81 14.66 -10.34
C TYR A 113 -0.26 14.61 -11.44
N PRO A 114 -0.79 15.76 -11.89
CA PRO A 114 -1.61 15.78 -13.10
C PRO A 114 -0.78 15.11 -14.19
N HIS A 115 -1.31 14.03 -14.77
CA HIS A 115 -0.68 13.33 -15.87
C HIS A 115 -0.19 14.37 -16.89
N GLN A 116 1.12 14.46 -17.08
CA GLN A 116 1.64 15.09 -18.27
C GLN A 116 1.23 14.16 -19.42
N ASN A 117 0.08 14.43 -20.03
CA ASN A 117 -0.30 13.75 -21.25
C ASN A 117 0.77 14.05 -22.31
N SER A 118 1.49 13.02 -22.74
CA SER A 118 2.06 12.91 -24.07
C SER A 118 1.67 11.53 -24.61
N PRO A 119 1.09 11.44 -25.82
CA PRO A 119 0.47 10.23 -26.34
C PRO A 119 1.52 9.30 -26.94
N GLU A 120 1.60 8.07 -26.43
CA GLU A 120 2.09 6.95 -27.24
C GLU A 120 0.87 6.19 -27.74
N GLU A 121 0.50 6.48 -28.99
CA GLU A 121 -0.40 5.67 -29.79
C GLU A 121 0.06 4.22 -29.77
N PHE A 122 -0.69 3.34 -29.10
CA PHE A 122 -0.81 1.96 -29.57
C PHE A 122 -2.20 1.78 -30.18
N ILE A 123 -2.20 1.86 -31.50
CA ILE A 123 -3.30 1.55 -32.40
C ILE A 123 -3.65 0.06 -32.26
N GLY A 124 -4.96 -0.20 -32.08
CA GLY A 124 -5.63 -1.44 -32.45
C GLY A 124 -5.59 -2.54 -31.37
N ILE A 125 -6.67 -3.25 -31.05
CA ILE A 125 -7.92 -3.51 -31.77
C ILE A 125 -9.02 -3.71 -30.72
N GLN A 126 -10.16 -3.08 -30.97
CA GLN A 126 -11.41 -3.36 -30.28
C GLN A 126 -12.11 -4.48 -31.05
N GLU A 127 -12.07 -5.71 -30.54
CA GLU A 127 -13.05 -6.73 -30.89
C GLU A 127 -13.76 -7.21 -29.64
N SER A 128 -14.98 -6.69 -29.49
CA SER A 128 -16.06 -7.28 -28.72
C SER A 128 -16.20 -8.76 -29.04
N GLN A 129 -16.34 -9.63 -28.03
CA GLN A 129 -17.42 -10.62 -27.99
C GLN A 129 -17.41 -11.42 -26.68
N CYS A 130 -18.55 -11.38 -25.98
CA CYS A 130 -18.97 -12.44 -25.07
C CYS A 130 -19.02 -13.77 -25.84
N ILE A 131 -18.13 -14.72 -25.56
CA ILE A 131 -18.37 -16.14 -25.81
C ILE A 131 -17.99 -16.94 -24.56
N ARG A 132 -19.04 -17.22 -23.78
CA ARG A 132 -19.40 -18.47 -23.08
C ARG A 132 -18.27 -19.48 -22.81
N GLU A 133 -18.13 -19.82 -21.53
CA GLU A 133 -17.59 -21.10 -21.06
C GLU A 133 -18.18 -22.28 -21.85
N ILE A 134 -17.30 -23.10 -22.44
CA ILE A 134 -17.49 -24.56 -22.56
C ILE A 134 -16.10 -25.23 -22.44
N HIS A 135 -15.82 -25.83 -21.28
CA HIS A 135 -15.03 -27.07 -21.18
C HIS A 135 -16.00 -28.24 -21.50
N PRO A 136 -15.64 -29.48 -21.94
CA PRO A 136 -14.32 -30.14 -21.96
C PRO A 136 -13.97 -30.99 -23.22
N GLN A 137 -12.69 -31.30 -23.43
CA GLN A 137 -12.10 -32.66 -23.62
C GLN A 137 -10.72 -32.65 -24.31
N ALA A 138 -9.77 -33.38 -23.72
CA ALA A 138 -8.47 -33.77 -24.28
C ALA A 138 -8.62 -34.81 -25.42
N PRO A 139 -7.59 -35.13 -26.24
CA PRO A 139 -6.42 -35.96 -25.84
C PRO A 139 -5.13 -35.53 -26.60
N GLU A 140 -3.93 -36.11 -26.54
CA GLU A 140 -3.18 -37.03 -25.68
C GLU A 140 -1.69 -36.83 -26.04
N LYS A 141 -0.82 -37.34 -25.18
CA LYS A 141 0.64 -37.38 -25.30
C LYS A 141 1.08 -38.15 -26.55
N LEU A 142 2.22 -37.76 -27.15
CA LEU A 142 3.22 -38.72 -27.63
C LEU A 142 4.61 -38.04 -27.77
N ILE A 143 5.45 -38.20 -26.75
CA ILE A 143 6.91 -38.11 -26.86
C ILE A 143 7.43 -39.49 -26.46
N LYS A 144 8.03 -40.20 -27.42
CA LYS A 144 9.19 -41.08 -27.31
C LYS A 144 9.22 -42.03 -28.51
N GLU A 145 10.26 -41.92 -29.32
CA GLU A 145 11.12 -43.06 -29.66
C GLU A 145 12.36 -42.56 -30.42
N GLN A 146 13.52 -42.68 -29.76
CA GLN A 146 14.78 -42.92 -30.43
C GLN A 146 14.91 -44.45 -30.54
N GLU A 147 15.17 -44.98 -31.73
CA GLU A 147 16.39 -45.74 -32.05
C GLU A 147 16.31 -46.41 -33.43
N SER A 148 17.46 -46.43 -34.10
CA SER A 148 17.81 -47.21 -35.31
C SER A 148 17.18 -46.66 -36.62
N ILE A 149 17.87 -46.41 -37.76
CA ILE A 149 19.06 -47.01 -38.39
C ILE A 149 19.66 -45.98 -39.38
N SER A 150 20.99 -45.79 -39.35
CA SER A 150 21.87 -45.13 -40.36
C SER A 150 21.94 -45.99 -41.65
N PRO A 151 22.13 -45.50 -42.92
CA PRO A 151 23.20 -44.56 -43.31
C PRO A 151 22.92 -43.64 -44.53
N PHE A 152 23.69 -42.55 -44.69
CA PHE A 152 24.50 -42.30 -45.89
C PHE A 152 25.34 -41.01 -45.76
N ALA A 153 26.63 -41.15 -46.03
CA ALA A 153 27.65 -40.12 -45.98
C ALA A 153 27.57 -39.13 -47.15
N LYS A 154 28.00 -37.88 -46.90
CA LYS A 154 28.30 -36.89 -47.94
C LYS A 154 29.58 -37.30 -48.68
N LYS A 155 29.58 -37.01 -49.99
CA LYS A 155 30.74 -36.96 -50.88
C LYS A 155 31.82 -36.02 -50.32
N GLU A 156 33.08 -36.39 -50.50
CA GLU A 156 34.18 -35.56 -51.03
C GLU A 156 35.48 -36.37 -51.11
N ASN A 157 35.73 -36.96 -52.28
CA ASN A 157 36.89 -36.72 -53.15
C ASN A 157 36.66 -37.41 -54.50
#